data_AF-A0A8T2MSU7-F1
#
_entry.id   AF-A0A8T2MSU7-F1
#
_cell.length_a   1.000
_cell.length_b   1.000
_cell.length_c   1.000
_cell.angle_alpha   90.00
_cell.angle_beta   90.00
_cell.angle_gamma   90.00
#
_symmetry.space_group_name_H-M   'P 1'
#
loop_
_entity.id
_entity.type
_entity.pdbx_description
1 polymer ?
#
loop_
_entity_poly.entity_id
_entity_poly.type
_entity_poly.pdbx_seq_one_letter_code
_entity_poly.pdbx_strand_id
1 'polypeptide(L)'
;MRPAELDTQGGPSPECFPRPPCFKHHRAAGSEEGVETAMCCQSYRPILANLVMESLHPELRNLIGPRLKGKMQQRQKNWMLISDAVYKLVLQQTHAQYEATAQICDSILEALMEPTSRGFSEVRDVFFRELVDMSKNALNDGGTEKLAEHMEKVSMLAFHPVKMQSCYEKVDQMDLEGLQQRFNVSSSAIFVQRAQILMRGVSMAITGRWHGNHVPAQGQPQADGGPVAS
;
A
#
# COMPACT_ATOMS: atom_id res chain seq x y z
N MET A 1 -60.34 -1.79 -36.90
CA MET A 1 -59.70 -3.09 -36.64
C MET A 1 -58.26 -2.84 -36.23
N ARG A 2 -57.92 -3.07 -34.96
CA ARG A 2 -56.55 -3.25 -34.46
C ARG A 2 -56.56 -4.51 -33.58
N PRO A 3 -55.55 -5.38 -33.64
CA PRO A 3 -55.64 -6.73 -33.09
C PRO A 3 -55.44 -6.75 -31.57
N ALA A 4 -56.05 -7.75 -30.94
CA ALA A 4 -55.82 -8.16 -29.57
C ALA A 4 -54.57 -9.07 -29.44
N GLU A 5 -54.20 -9.33 -28.19
CA GLU A 5 -53.19 -10.30 -27.67
C GLU A 5 -51.74 -9.79 -27.63
N LEU A 6 -50.93 -9.96 -26.57
CA LEU A 6 -50.95 -10.90 -25.45
C LEU A 6 -50.62 -10.21 -24.12
N ASP A 7 -51.29 -10.66 -23.05
CA ASP A 7 -50.86 -10.51 -21.67
C ASP A 7 -49.46 -11.11 -21.45
N THR A 8 -48.44 -10.26 -21.40
CA THR A 8 -47.13 -10.64 -20.85
C THR A 8 -47.22 -10.71 -19.33
N GLN A 9 -47.55 -11.91 -18.85
CA GLN A 9 -47.17 -12.53 -17.58
C GLN A 9 -46.68 -11.57 -16.48
N GLY A 10 -47.55 -11.35 -15.49
CA GLY A 10 -47.20 -10.75 -14.21
C GLY A 10 -46.11 -11.52 -13.49
N GLY A 11 -44.87 -11.01 -13.56
CA GLY A 11 -43.83 -11.35 -12.60
C GLY A 11 -44.27 -10.95 -11.18
N PRO A 12 -43.90 -11.69 -10.13
CA PRO A 12 -44.30 -11.36 -8.77
C PRO A 12 -43.75 -9.98 -8.36
N SER A 13 -44.66 -9.06 -7.98
CA SER A 13 -44.38 -7.68 -7.59
C SER A 13 -43.15 -7.55 -6.65
N PRO A 14 -42.29 -6.52 -6.81
CA PRO A 14 -41.09 -6.27 -5.99
C PRO A 14 -41.29 -6.47 -4.48
N GLU A 15 -42.48 -6.22 -3.97
CA GLU A 15 -42.81 -6.32 -2.54
C GLU A 15 -43.02 -7.75 -2.01
N CYS A 16 -43.17 -8.74 -2.89
CA CYS A 16 -43.44 -10.11 -2.45
C CYS A 16 -42.24 -10.80 -1.78
N PHE A 17 -41.02 -10.36 -2.07
CA PHE A 17 -39.79 -11.01 -1.61
C PHE A 17 -38.89 -9.99 -0.90
N PRO A 18 -38.94 -9.92 0.44
CA PRO A 18 -38.14 -8.96 1.20
C PRO A 18 -36.64 -9.26 1.10
N ARG A 19 -35.81 -8.23 1.25
CA ARG A 19 -34.36 -8.41 1.44
C ARG A 19 -34.09 -9.04 2.81
N PRO A 20 -33.24 -10.08 2.88
CA PRO A 20 -32.90 -10.71 4.15
C PRO A 20 -32.20 -9.75 5.12
N PRO A 21 -32.39 -9.91 6.44
CA PRO A 21 -31.78 -9.06 7.47
C PRO A 21 -30.25 -8.97 7.40
N CYS A 22 -29.57 -10.03 6.96
CA CYS A 22 -28.11 -10.05 6.81
C CYS A 22 -27.57 -9.00 5.82
N PHE A 23 -28.41 -8.47 4.92
CA PHE A 23 -28.02 -7.44 3.95
C PHE A 23 -28.05 -6.00 4.51
N LYS A 24 -28.58 -5.78 5.72
CA LYS A 24 -28.84 -4.42 6.25
C LYS A 24 -27.67 -3.76 6.99
N HIS A 25 -26.50 -4.39 7.07
CA HIS A 25 -25.40 -3.93 7.94
C HIS A 25 -24.42 -2.93 7.29
N HIS A 26 -24.73 -2.32 6.15
CA HIS A 26 -23.73 -1.53 5.43
C HIS A 26 -23.46 -0.11 5.98
N ARG A 27 -24.22 0.40 6.96
CA ARG A 27 -24.16 1.82 7.39
C ARG A 27 -24.08 2.04 8.90
N ALA A 28 -23.19 1.35 9.60
CA ALA A 28 -22.95 1.60 11.02
C ALA A 28 -21.50 1.31 11.46
N ALA A 29 -20.51 1.60 10.61
CA ALA A 29 -19.10 1.59 11.02
C ALA A 29 -18.58 3.04 10.97
N GLY A 30 -19.01 3.84 11.94
CA GLY A 30 -18.46 5.16 12.23
C GLY A 30 -17.90 5.13 13.65
N SER A 31 -16.63 5.52 13.76
CA SER A 31 -15.82 5.77 14.97
C SER A 31 -15.69 4.63 15.98
N GLU A 32 -14.47 4.11 16.13
CA GLU A 32 -13.65 4.37 17.33
C GLU A 32 -12.23 3.83 17.10
N GLU A 33 -11.25 4.58 17.60
CA GLU A 33 -9.82 4.36 17.40
C GLU A 33 -9.28 3.13 18.14
N GLY A 34 -8.26 2.50 17.56
CA GLY A 34 -7.24 1.75 18.31
C GLY A 34 -7.56 0.31 18.72
N VAL A 35 -7.52 -0.63 17.76
CA VAL A 35 -7.11 -2.02 18.03
C VAL A 35 -6.54 -2.65 16.74
N GLU A 36 -5.22 -2.79 16.74
CA GLU A 36 -4.37 -3.04 15.58
C GLU A 36 -4.58 -4.44 14.96
N THR A 37 -4.70 -4.45 13.62
CA THR A 37 -4.52 -5.54 12.63
C THR A 37 -5.43 -6.77 12.66
N ALA A 38 -5.90 -7.29 13.80
CA ALA A 38 -6.78 -8.47 13.82
C ALA A 38 -8.28 -8.13 13.69
N MET A 39 -8.67 -6.91 14.07
CA MET A 39 -10.09 -6.50 14.13
C MET A 39 -10.60 -5.89 12.81
N CYS A 40 -9.70 -5.34 11.98
CA CYS A 40 -10.06 -4.88 10.64
C CYS A 40 -10.53 -6.03 9.74
N CYS A 41 -10.01 -7.25 9.95
CA CYS A 41 -10.36 -8.38 9.10
C CYS A 41 -11.77 -8.93 9.33
N GLN A 42 -12.32 -8.77 10.54
CA GLN A 42 -13.66 -9.27 10.83
C GLN A 42 -14.76 -8.32 10.33
N SER A 43 -14.43 -7.03 10.23
CA SER A 43 -15.35 -5.95 9.82
C SER A 43 -15.60 -5.90 8.30
N TYR A 44 -14.62 -6.25 7.47
CA TYR A 44 -14.80 -6.17 6.00
C TYR A 44 -15.65 -7.32 5.43
N ARG A 45 -15.74 -8.48 6.10
CA ARG A 45 -16.37 -9.68 5.52
C ARG A 45 -17.83 -9.47 5.20
N PRO A 46 -18.66 -8.93 6.13
CA PRO A 46 -20.03 -8.60 5.82
C PRO A 46 -20.13 -7.49 4.76
N ILE A 47 -19.17 -6.57 4.71
CA ILE A 47 -19.13 -5.48 3.71
C ILE A 47 -18.93 -6.04 2.30
N LEU A 48 -17.90 -6.86 2.08
CA LEU A 48 -17.64 -7.49 0.78
C LEU A 48 -18.79 -8.42 0.37
N ALA A 49 -19.32 -9.19 1.32
CA ALA A 49 -20.47 -10.06 1.05
C ALA A 49 -21.71 -9.25 0.65
N ASN A 50 -22.01 -8.16 1.36
CA ASN A 50 -23.12 -7.27 1.02
C ASN A 50 -22.95 -6.69 -0.39
N LEU A 51 -21.75 -6.23 -0.74
CA LEU A 51 -21.45 -5.68 -2.07
C LEU A 51 -21.71 -6.70 -3.19
N VAL A 52 -21.22 -7.93 -3.05
CA VAL A 52 -21.49 -9.02 -4.00
C VAL A 52 -22.99 -9.33 -4.06
N MET A 53 -23.63 -9.35 -2.91
CA MET A 53 -25.04 -9.65 -2.79
C MET A 53 -25.94 -8.55 -3.38
N GLU A 54 -25.51 -7.29 -3.43
CA GLU A 54 -26.26 -6.22 -4.10
C GLU A 54 -26.44 -6.49 -5.60
N SER A 55 -25.41 -7.02 -6.27
CA SER A 55 -25.46 -7.43 -7.67
C SER A 55 -26.17 -8.77 -7.87
N LEU A 56 -25.96 -9.74 -6.96
CA LEU A 56 -26.49 -11.10 -7.09
C LEU A 56 -27.99 -11.21 -6.75
N HIS A 57 -28.49 -10.39 -5.83
CA HIS A 57 -29.86 -10.52 -5.31
C HIS A 57 -30.97 -10.36 -6.37
N PRO A 58 -30.91 -9.39 -7.31
CA PRO A 58 -31.88 -9.29 -8.41
C PRO A 58 -31.91 -10.54 -9.29
N GLU A 59 -30.75 -11.13 -9.59
CA GLU A 59 -30.66 -12.35 -10.42
C GLU A 59 -31.24 -13.56 -9.71
N LEU A 60 -30.88 -13.77 -8.44
CA LEU A 60 -31.46 -14.84 -7.61
C LEU A 60 -32.97 -14.74 -7.58
N ARG A 61 -33.51 -13.53 -7.45
CA ARG A 61 -34.94 -13.29 -7.38
C ARG A 61 -35.63 -13.67 -8.69
N ASN A 62 -35.06 -13.28 -9.82
CA ASN A 62 -35.61 -13.58 -11.13
C ASN A 62 -35.59 -15.09 -11.44
N LEU A 63 -34.53 -15.79 -11.03
CA LEU A 63 -34.37 -17.22 -11.29
C LEU A 63 -35.17 -18.12 -10.34
N ILE A 64 -35.25 -17.75 -9.06
CA ILE A 64 -35.82 -18.60 -8.00
C ILE A 64 -37.26 -18.21 -7.69
N GLY A 65 -37.60 -16.91 -7.71
CA GLY A 65 -38.92 -16.39 -7.35
C GLY A 65 -40.10 -17.07 -8.07
N PRO A 66 -40.03 -17.29 -9.40
CA PRO A 66 -41.05 -18.02 -10.16
C PRO A 66 -41.16 -19.51 -9.81
N ARG A 67 -40.10 -20.12 -9.27
CA ARG A 67 -40.03 -21.57 -8.97
C ARG A 67 -40.53 -21.91 -7.55
N LEU A 68 -40.69 -20.91 -6.68
CA LEU A 68 -41.19 -21.09 -5.32
C LEU A 68 -42.69 -21.37 -5.32
N LYS A 69 -43.06 -22.57 -4.86
CA LYS A 69 -44.46 -23.02 -4.74
C LYS A 69 -45.02 -22.76 -3.34
N GLY A 70 -46.35 -22.64 -3.24
CA GLY A 70 -47.10 -22.53 -1.99
C GLY A 70 -47.74 -21.17 -1.76
N LYS A 71 -48.38 -21.01 -0.59
CA LYS A 71 -48.97 -19.73 -0.15
C LYS A 71 -47.89 -18.66 0.01
N MET A 72 -48.28 -17.40 -0.08
CA MET A 72 -47.40 -16.23 -0.02
C MET A 72 -46.38 -16.28 1.14
N GLN A 73 -46.86 -16.53 2.36
CA GLN A 73 -46.02 -16.66 3.56
C GLN A 73 -44.99 -17.79 3.45
N GLN A 74 -45.37 -18.93 2.85
CA GLN A 74 -44.46 -20.05 2.64
C GLN A 74 -43.40 -19.71 1.58
N ARG A 75 -43.78 -19.01 0.51
CA ARG A 75 -42.84 -18.53 -0.51
C ARG A 75 -41.85 -17.54 0.08
N GLN A 76 -42.29 -16.62 0.94
CA GLN A 76 -41.41 -15.71 1.68
C GLN A 76 -40.46 -16.43 2.63
N LYS A 77 -40.95 -17.39 3.42
CA LYS A 77 -40.11 -18.21 4.29
C LYS A 77 -39.05 -18.97 3.50
N ASN A 78 -39.43 -19.63 2.42
CA ASN A 78 -38.51 -20.37 1.56
C ASN A 78 -37.49 -19.43 0.89
N TRP A 79 -37.93 -18.26 0.42
CA TRP A 79 -37.06 -17.23 -0.15
C TRP A 79 -36.01 -16.74 0.85
N MET A 80 -36.44 -16.49 2.10
CA MET A 80 -35.54 -16.07 3.19
C MET A 80 -34.48 -17.13 3.49
N LEU A 81 -34.87 -18.40 3.55
CA LEU A 81 -33.94 -19.51 3.78
C LEU A 81 -32.92 -19.65 2.64
N ILE A 82 -33.39 -19.58 1.39
CA ILE A 82 -32.50 -19.65 0.21
C ILE A 82 -31.54 -18.46 0.19
N SER A 83 -32.06 -17.25 0.40
CA SER A 83 -31.24 -16.04 0.36
C SER A 83 -30.23 -16.00 1.50
N ASP A 84 -30.57 -16.49 2.68
CA ASP A 84 -29.63 -16.64 3.81
C ASP A 84 -28.53 -17.67 3.50
N ALA A 85 -28.89 -18.81 2.89
CA ALA A 85 -27.91 -19.81 2.48
C ALA A 85 -26.95 -19.26 1.42
N VAL A 86 -27.46 -18.56 0.41
CA VAL A 86 -26.61 -17.91 -0.61
C VAL A 86 -25.74 -16.82 0.01
N TYR A 87 -26.29 -16.00 0.92
CA TYR A 87 -25.51 -15.00 1.64
C TYR A 87 -24.34 -15.62 2.40
N LYS A 88 -24.58 -16.72 3.12
CA LYS A 88 -23.52 -17.44 3.86
C LYS A 88 -22.45 -18.01 2.93
N LEU A 89 -22.84 -18.54 1.77
CA LEU A 89 -21.88 -18.99 0.76
C LEU A 89 -21.04 -17.83 0.22
N VAL A 90 -21.69 -16.70 -0.11
CA VAL A 90 -20.99 -15.49 -0.57
C VAL A 90 -20.05 -14.95 0.51
N LEU A 91 -20.49 -14.94 1.77
CA LEU A 91 -19.67 -14.52 2.91
C LEU A 91 -18.44 -15.42 3.07
N GLN A 92 -18.61 -16.74 3.01
CA GLN A 92 -17.51 -17.69 3.10
C GLN A 92 -16.53 -17.54 1.92
N GLN A 93 -17.05 -17.42 0.70
CA GLN A 93 -16.22 -17.32 -0.50
C GLN A 93 -15.45 -16.00 -0.55
N THR A 94 -16.10 -14.87 -0.26
CA THR A 94 -15.45 -13.55 -0.26
C THR A 94 -14.38 -13.47 0.83
N HIS A 95 -14.63 -14.05 2.00
CA HIS A 95 -13.63 -14.17 3.05
C HIS A 95 -12.41 -14.99 2.61
N ALA A 96 -12.62 -16.19 2.09
CA ALA A 96 -11.53 -17.07 1.67
C ALA A 96 -10.66 -16.42 0.58
N GLN A 97 -11.26 -15.74 -0.38
CA GLN A 97 -10.54 -15.01 -1.44
C GLN A 97 -9.75 -13.82 -0.89
N TYR A 98 -10.33 -13.08 0.05
CA TYR A 98 -9.62 -11.99 0.72
C TYR A 98 -8.42 -12.52 1.51
N GLU A 99 -8.61 -13.54 2.36
CA GLU A 99 -7.51 -14.09 3.17
C GLU A 99 -6.37 -14.61 2.29
N ALA A 100 -6.69 -15.31 1.20
CA ALA A 100 -5.69 -15.74 0.23
C ALA A 100 -4.93 -14.54 -0.38
N THR A 101 -5.64 -13.47 -0.73
CA THR A 101 -5.02 -12.25 -1.29
C THR A 101 -4.16 -11.52 -0.26
N ALA A 102 -4.62 -11.44 0.99
CA ALA A 102 -3.87 -10.81 2.07
C ALA A 102 -2.56 -11.57 2.35
N GLN A 103 -2.61 -12.90 2.39
CA GLN A 103 -1.42 -13.74 2.55
C GLN A 103 -0.39 -13.54 1.43
N ILE A 104 -0.85 -13.31 0.18
CA ILE A 104 0.03 -12.97 -0.94
C ILE A 104 0.75 -11.64 -0.67
N CYS A 105 -0.01 -10.61 -0.28
CA CYS A 105 0.54 -9.30 0.04
C CYS A 105 1.59 -9.37 1.17
N ASP A 106 1.29 -10.12 2.24
CA ASP A 106 2.20 -10.30 3.36
C ASP A 106 3.49 -11.02 2.92
N SER A 107 3.37 -12.07 2.11
CA SER A 107 4.53 -12.82 1.61
C SER A 107 5.41 -11.97 0.69
N ILE A 108 4.80 -11.14 -0.17
CA ILE A 108 5.53 -10.19 -1.02
C ILE A 108 6.23 -9.14 -0.15
N LEU A 109 5.52 -8.58 0.83
CA LEU A 109 6.07 -7.57 1.71
C LEU A 109 7.28 -8.12 2.48
N GLU A 110 7.18 -9.31 3.04
CA GLU A 110 8.27 -9.98 3.74
C GLU A 110 9.50 -10.18 2.82
N ALA A 111 9.28 -10.71 1.61
CA ALA A 111 10.35 -10.93 0.64
C ALA A 111 11.02 -9.62 0.16
N LEU A 112 10.29 -8.51 0.15
CA LEU A 112 10.82 -7.20 -0.25
C LEU A 112 11.52 -6.48 0.92
N MET A 113 10.91 -6.47 2.10
CA MET A 113 11.37 -5.67 3.24
C MET A 113 12.75 -6.09 3.72
N GLU A 114 13.01 -7.38 3.80
CA GLU A 114 14.26 -7.91 4.36
C GLU A 114 15.52 -7.51 3.53
N PRO A 115 15.63 -7.79 2.22
CA PRO A 115 16.79 -7.34 1.42
C PRO A 115 16.86 -5.81 1.31
N THR A 116 15.71 -5.13 1.25
CA THR A 116 15.66 -3.66 1.18
C THR A 116 16.19 -3.02 2.46
N SER A 117 15.76 -3.50 3.63
CA SER A 117 16.20 -2.97 4.93
C SER A 117 17.69 -3.20 5.16
N ARG A 118 18.23 -4.35 4.72
CA ARG A 118 19.68 -4.62 4.74
C ARG A 118 20.46 -3.65 3.87
N GLY A 119 20.01 -3.40 2.65
CA GLY A 119 20.69 -2.42 1.78
C GLY A 119 20.65 -1.00 2.34
N PHE A 120 19.54 -0.56 2.95
CA PHE A 120 19.50 0.74 3.64
C PHE A 120 20.38 0.79 4.88
N SER A 121 20.48 -0.31 5.62
CA SER A 121 21.40 -0.41 6.75
C SER A 121 22.86 -0.29 6.29
N GLU A 122 23.20 -0.94 5.18
CA GLU A 122 24.54 -0.80 4.57
C GLU A 122 24.80 0.64 4.10
N VAL A 123 23.81 1.34 3.52
CA VAL A 123 23.95 2.78 3.18
C VAL A 123 24.31 3.60 4.41
N ARG A 124 23.58 3.39 5.51
CA ARG A 124 23.87 4.07 6.79
C ARG A 124 25.29 3.76 7.26
N ASP A 125 25.73 2.51 7.18
CA ASP A 125 27.03 2.07 7.69
C ASP A 125 28.19 2.55 6.79
N VAL A 126 28.01 2.58 5.46
CA VAL A 126 28.94 3.24 4.52
C VAL A 126 29.05 4.73 4.85
N PHE A 127 27.93 5.44 4.98
CA PHE A 127 27.93 6.86 5.30
C PHE A 127 28.61 7.14 6.65
N PHE A 128 28.32 6.33 7.68
CA PHE A 128 28.93 6.48 9.00
C PHE A 128 30.45 6.24 8.97
N ARG A 129 30.93 5.23 8.22
CA ARG A 129 32.37 5.00 8.03
C ARG A 129 33.06 6.22 7.41
N GLU A 130 32.48 6.79 6.37
CA GLU A 130 33.03 7.99 5.70
C GLU A 130 33.10 9.21 6.62
N LEU A 131 32.08 9.42 7.46
CA LEU A 131 32.09 10.50 8.45
C LEU A 131 33.16 10.29 9.53
N VAL A 132 33.34 9.06 9.99
CA VAL A 132 34.37 8.73 10.99
C VAL A 132 35.77 8.93 10.42
N ASP A 133 36.01 8.49 9.17
CA ASP A 133 37.28 8.66 8.49
C ASP A 133 37.59 10.15 8.27
N MET A 134 36.59 10.94 7.87
CA MET A 134 36.70 12.40 7.80
C MET A 134 37.10 13.02 9.14
N SER A 135 36.48 12.60 10.25
CA SER A 135 36.80 13.12 11.59
C SER A 135 38.23 12.80 12.01
N LYS A 136 38.71 11.57 11.78
CA LYS A 136 40.09 11.18 12.08
C LYS A 136 41.10 11.99 11.26
N ASN A 137 40.82 12.20 9.98
CA ASN A 137 41.73 12.94 9.10
C ASN A 137 41.78 14.43 9.46
N ALA A 138 40.65 15.04 9.82
CA ALA A 138 40.60 16.43 10.26
C ALA A 138 41.41 16.68 11.54
N LEU A 139 41.40 15.73 12.48
CA LEU A 139 42.18 15.79 13.72
C LEU A 139 43.68 15.60 13.49
N ASN A 140 44.07 14.79 12.48
CA ASN A 140 45.47 14.46 12.20
C ASN A 140 46.17 15.50 11.32
N ASP A 141 45.44 16.20 10.45
CA ASP A 141 46.01 17.09 9.43
C ASP A 141 45.74 18.59 9.67
N GLY A 142 45.11 18.96 10.79
CA GLY A 142 45.24 20.29 11.40
C GLY A 142 44.69 21.48 10.61
N GLY A 143 43.54 21.39 9.93
CA GLY A 143 42.95 22.57 9.29
C GLY A 143 41.53 22.42 8.72
N THR A 144 40.79 23.52 8.70
CA THR A 144 39.44 23.66 8.12
C THR A 144 39.40 23.42 6.60
N GLU A 145 40.53 23.59 5.91
CA GLU A 145 40.65 23.39 4.46
C GLU A 145 40.59 21.90 4.07
N LYS A 146 41.31 21.02 4.77
CA LYS A 146 41.22 19.55 4.54
C LYS A 146 39.86 18.98 4.91
N LEU A 147 39.20 19.60 5.89
CA LEU A 147 37.83 19.24 6.25
C LEU A 147 36.88 19.53 5.08
N ALA A 148 36.99 20.70 4.44
CA ALA A 148 36.20 21.05 3.26
C ALA A 148 36.45 20.09 2.07
N GLU A 149 37.70 19.69 1.84
CA GLU A 149 38.03 18.72 0.79
C GLU A 149 37.42 17.33 1.06
N HIS A 150 37.45 16.87 2.31
CA HIS A 150 36.82 15.60 2.70
C HIS A 150 35.29 15.66 2.60
N MET A 151 34.70 16.79 2.93
CA MET A 151 33.27 17.01 2.82
C MET A 151 32.79 16.91 1.37
N GLU A 152 33.56 17.42 0.42
CA GLU A 152 33.26 17.27 -1.00
C GLU A 152 33.35 15.81 -1.45
N LYS A 153 34.28 15.03 -0.90
CA LYS A 153 34.33 13.58 -1.17
C LYS A 153 33.10 12.85 -0.63
N VAL A 154 32.61 13.23 0.57
CA VAL A 154 31.39 12.67 1.16
C VAL A 154 30.14 13.10 0.39
N SER A 155 30.13 14.32 -0.19
CA SER A 155 29.00 14.83 -0.98
C SER A 155 28.68 13.97 -2.19
N MET A 156 29.74 13.43 -2.80
CA MET A 156 29.69 12.57 -3.98
C MET A 156 29.48 11.07 -3.66
N LEU A 157 29.34 10.70 -2.38
CA LEU A 157 29.26 9.30 -1.95
C LEU A 157 28.14 8.51 -2.64
N ALA A 158 26.97 9.14 -2.84
CA ALA A 158 25.81 8.52 -3.48
C ALA A 158 26.10 8.03 -4.92
N PHE A 159 27.11 8.61 -5.57
CA PHE A 159 27.53 8.30 -6.94
C PHE A 159 28.81 7.47 -6.99
N HIS A 160 29.43 7.18 -5.86
CA HIS A 160 30.70 6.47 -5.83
C HIS A 160 30.49 4.97 -6.16
N PRO A 161 31.02 4.47 -7.29
CA PRO A 161 30.68 3.13 -7.78
C PRO A 161 31.14 2.02 -6.83
N VAL A 162 32.32 2.17 -6.22
CA VAL A 162 32.86 1.14 -5.31
C VAL A 162 32.21 1.18 -3.92
N LYS A 163 32.12 2.37 -3.29
CA LYS A 163 31.62 2.50 -1.92
C LYS A 163 30.15 2.15 -1.78
N MET A 164 29.34 2.43 -2.80
CA MET A 164 27.91 2.08 -2.80
C MET A 164 27.63 0.65 -3.24
N GLN A 165 28.64 -0.08 -3.74
CA GLN A 165 28.43 -1.41 -4.31
C GLN A 165 27.88 -2.41 -3.27
N SER A 166 28.43 -2.39 -2.04
CA SER A 166 27.95 -3.29 -0.98
C SER A 166 26.47 -3.06 -0.65
N CYS A 167 25.99 -1.83 -0.75
CA CYS A 167 24.57 -1.50 -0.54
C CYS A 167 23.67 -2.18 -1.58
N TYR A 168 24.09 -2.16 -2.84
CA TYR A 168 23.33 -2.75 -3.95
C TYR A 168 23.35 -4.29 -3.89
N GLU A 169 24.49 -4.88 -3.54
CA GLU A 169 24.62 -6.33 -3.36
C GLU A 169 23.66 -6.90 -2.31
N LYS A 170 23.33 -6.14 -1.24
CA LYS A 170 22.32 -6.58 -0.25
C LYS A 170 20.93 -6.73 -0.85
N VAL A 171 20.59 -5.87 -1.80
CA VAL A 171 19.28 -5.84 -2.45
C VAL A 171 19.21 -6.85 -3.60
N ASP A 172 20.31 -7.11 -4.29
CA ASP A 172 20.38 -8.10 -5.38
C ASP A 172 20.05 -9.52 -4.91
N GLN A 173 20.15 -9.80 -3.60
CA GLN A 173 19.71 -11.04 -2.98
C GLN A 173 18.18 -11.19 -2.89
N MET A 174 17.42 -10.23 -3.39
CA MET A 174 15.96 -10.26 -3.42
C MET A 174 15.46 -11.37 -4.36
N ASP A 175 14.90 -12.40 -3.76
CA ASP A 175 14.31 -13.53 -4.46
C ASP A 175 12.77 -13.48 -4.37
N LEU A 176 12.14 -13.51 -5.54
CA LEU A 176 10.68 -13.57 -5.68
C LEU A 176 10.26 -14.78 -6.52
N GLU A 177 11.14 -15.72 -6.86
CA GLU A 177 10.85 -16.82 -7.80
C GLU A 177 9.64 -17.65 -7.34
N GLY A 178 9.59 -18.02 -6.07
CA GLY A 178 8.46 -18.75 -5.49
C GLY A 178 7.13 -17.97 -5.53
N LEU A 179 7.17 -16.64 -5.45
CA LEU A 179 5.99 -15.78 -5.53
C LEU A 179 5.58 -15.50 -6.99
N GLN A 180 6.55 -15.38 -7.90
CA GLN A 180 6.30 -15.19 -9.34
C GLN A 180 5.56 -16.38 -9.92
N GLN A 181 6.01 -17.60 -9.61
CA GLN A 181 5.38 -18.83 -10.08
C GLN A 181 3.96 -19.02 -9.54
N ARG A 182 3.70 -18.58 -8.30
CA ARG A 182 2.41 -18.78 -7.62
C ARG A 182 1.39 -17.68 -7.91
N PHE A 183 1.84 -16.43 -8.04
CA PHE A 183 0.97 -15.25 -7.99
C PHE A 183 1.16 -14.27 -9.16
N ASN A 184 1.97 -14.62 -10.17
CA ASN A 184 2.22 -13.80 -11.36
C ASN A 184 2.70 -12.37 -11.02
N VAL A 185 3.55 -12.25 -9.99
CA VAL A 185 4.15 -10.96 -9.60
C VAL A 185 5.25 -10.55 -10.59
N SER A 186 5.56 -9.25 -10.61
CA SER A 186 6.66 -8.71 -11.43
C SER A 186 8.02 -9.32 -11.07
N SER A 187 8.94 -9.31 -12.04
CA SER A 187 10.33 -9.72 -11.83
C SER A 187 10.98 -8.95 -10.67
N SER A 188 11.79 -9.65 -9.86
CA SER A 188 12.59 -9.06 -8.77
C SER A 188 13.49 -7.93 -9.28
N ALA A 189 13.96 -7.98 -10.53
CA ALA A 189 14.79 -6.96 -11.14
C ALA A 189 14.19 -5.54 -11.06
N ILE A 190 12.86 -5.40 -11.21
CA ILE A 190 12.19 -4.09 -11.12
C ILE A 190 12.27 -3.53 -9.70
N PHE A 191 12.09 -4.40 -8.70
CA PHE A 191 12.14 -4.01 -7.29
C PHE A 191 13.55 -3.70 -6.84
N VAL A 192 14.52 -4.52 -7.27
CA VAL A 192 15.96 -4.27 -7.06
C VAL A 192 16.34 -2.91 -7.62
N GLN A 193 16.01 -2.62 -8.88
CA GLN A 193 16.32 -1.34 -9.50
C GLN A 193 15.71 -0.16 -8.72
N ARG A 194 14.44 -0.26 -8.31
CA ARG A 194 13.77 0.79 -7.54
C ARG A 194 14.39 0.99 -6.17
N ALA A 195 14.74 -0.08 -5.46
CA ALA A 195 15.39 -0.01 -4.16
C ALA A 195 16.78 0.64 -4.26
N GLN A 196 17.59 0.28 -5.27
CA GLN A 196 18.88 0.92 -5.52
C GLN A 196 18.74 2.43 -5.80
N ILE A 197 17.72 2.84 -6.58
CA ILE A 197 17.41 4.27 -6.82
C ILE A 197 17.07 4.98 -5.51
N LEU A 198 16.22 4.38 -4.67
CA LEU A 198 15.85 4.97 -3.38
C LEU A 198 17.05 5.08 -2.45
N MET A 199 17.94 4.09 -2.42
CA MET A 199 19.18 4.12 -1.64
C MET A 199 20.09 5.28 -2.03
N ARG A 200 20.27 5.51 -3.34
CA ARG A 200 20.97 6.70 -3.85
C ARG A 200 20.27 7.98 -3.43
N GLY A 201 18.94 8.02 -3.57
CA GLY A 201 18.11 9.17 -3.17
C GLY A 201 18.28 9.55 -1.70
N VAL A 202 18.27 8.57 -0.80
CA VAL A 202 18.49 8.80 0.63
C VAL A 202 19.90 9.32 0.89
N SER A 203 20.93 8.71 0.29
CA SER A 203 22.30 9.18 0.43
C SER A 203 22.46 10.63 -0.05
N MET A 204 21.87 10.99 -1.19
CA MET A 204 21.89 12.37 -1.70
C MET A 204 21.14 13.35 -0.79
N ALA A 205 20.01 12.95 -0.21
CA ALA A 205 19.26 13.82 0.69
C ALA A 205 20.06 14.16 1.95
N ILE A 206 20.81 13.18 2.47
CA ILE A 206 21.69 13.37 3.63
C ILE A 206 22.82 14.35 3.29
N THR A 207 23.52 14.14 2.17
CA THR A 207 24.64 15.00 1.76
C THR A 207 24.20 16.39 1.28
N GLY A 208 23.02 16.50 0.65
CA GLY A 208 22.44 17.76 0.18
C GLY A 208 21.92 18.65 1.31
N ARG A 209 21.27 18.07 2.34
CA ARG A 209 20.91 18.83 3.56
C ARG A 209 22.14 19.39 4.26
N TRP A 210 23.26 18.68 4.14
CA TRP A 210 24.54 19.08 4.71
C TRP A 210 25.13 20.31 3.99
N HIS A 211 25.04 20.39 2.65
CA HIS A 211 25.39 21.59 1.88
C HIS A 211 24.54 22.81 2.26
N GLY A 212 23.24 22.63 2.44
CA GLY A 212 22.32 23.72 2.80
C GLY A 212 22.55 24.33 4.19
N ASN A 213 23.18 23.60 5.11
CA ASN A 213 23.48 24.06 6.47
C ASN A 213 24.89 24.67 6.63
N HIS A 214 25.81 24.45 5.68
CA HIS A 214 27.21 24.85 5.79
C HIS A 214 27.67 25.92 4.78
N VAL A 215 26.80 26.38 3.87
CA VAL A 215 27.03 27.65 3.15
C VAL A 215 26.63 28.78 4.12
N PRO A 216 27.58 29.52 4.73
CA PRO A 216 27.21 30.76 5.42
C PRO A 216 26.61 31.70 4.36
N ALA A 217 25.51 32.37 4.70
CA ALA A 217 24.93 33.41 3.86
C ALA A 217 26.01 34.47 3.56
N GLN A 218 26.66 34.37 2.39
CA GLN A 218 27.60 35.36 1.93
C GLN A 218 26.82 36.56 1.37
N GLY A 219 26.95 37.70 2.06
CA GLY A 219 26.78 39.03 1.49
C GLY A 219 25.40 39.67 1.62
N GLN A 220 25.08 40.22 2.80
CA GLN A 220 24.33 41.48 2.81
C GLN A 220 25.36 42.63 2.70
N PRO A 221 25.24 43.56 1.75
CA PRO A 221 26.08 44.74 1.73
C PRO A 221 25.77 45.58 2.97
N GLN A 222 26.79 45.76 3.80
CA GLN A 222 26.77 46.66 4.93
C GLN A 222 26.70 48.08 4.35
N ALA A 223 25.54 48.72 4.48
CA ALA A 223 25.36 50.11 4.07
C ALA A 223 26.26 50.99 4.96
N ASP A 224 27.34 51.46 4.36
CA ASP A 224 28.30 52.38 4.96
C ASP A 224 27.61 53.73 5.22
N GLY A 225 27.24 53.95 6.49
CA GLY A 225 26.71 55.22 6.97
C GLY A 225 27.86 56.16 7.31
N GLY A 226 28.47 56.77 6.30
CA GLY A 226 29.35 57.93 6.44
C GLY A 226 28.56 59.25 6.54
N PRO A 227 29.07 60.28 7.25
CA PRO A 227 28.26 61.41 7.71
C PRO A 227 28.02 62.45 6.62
N VAL A 228 26.81 63.02 6.61
CA VAL A 228 26.46 64.20 5.80
C VAL A 228 27.01 65.43 6.50
N ALA A 229 27.92 66.13 5.85
CA ALA A 229 28.37 67.47 6.22
C ALA A 229 27.92 68.48 5.15
N SER A 230 27.52 69.66 5.65
CA SER A 230 27.03 70.89 4.99
C SER A 230 25.53 70.96 4.77
#